data_AF-A0A6L5YPH1-F1
#
_entry.id   AF-A0A6L5YPH1-F1
#
_cell.length_a   1.000
_cell.length_b   1.000
_cell.length_c   1.000
_cell.angle_alpha   90.00
_cell.angle_beta   90.00
_cell.angle_gamma   90.00
#
_symmetry.space_group_name_H-M   'P 1'
#
loop_
_entity.id
_entity.type
_entity.pdbx_description
1 polymer ?
#
loop_
_entity_poly.entity_id
_entity_poly.type
_entity_poly.pdbx_seq_one_letter_code
_entity_poly.pdbx_strand_id
1 'polypeptide(L)'
;MDFVLGHGASYMEADIREMTDKAGFCRAHFKKMFDYGNALGNAWILKTHYKRILDEMTKEFSRFKPSASGKKSGFFRKNASSEQSSNSIKWWIDQKERSCFICNMVKRTFDDYLNTFFQMYKKDAGFRSKLSQTKGFCLTHFGLLCEAADQNLSGEELTSFYDTVLPLMQENMERLYEDVSWFIEKYDYRNKDADWKDSKDAIQRGMQKLKGSDPSLPPHQYKK
;
A
#
# COMPACT_ATOMS: atom_id res chain seq x y z
N MET A 1 -0.38 -10.04 8.96
CA MET A 1 0.67 -10.08 10.02
C MET A 1 0.96 -11.51 10.43
N ASP A 2 -0.02 -12.40 10.33
CA ASP A 2 0.09 -13.84 10.61
C ASP A 2 1.22 -14.53 9.86
N PHE A 3 1.46 -14.16 8.60
CA PHE A 3 2.60 -14.69 7.84
C PHE A 3 3.93 -14.48 8.59
N VAL A 4 4.16 -13.29 9.15
CA VAL A 4 5.44 -12.94 9.82
C VAL A 4 5.46 -13.33 11.30
N LEU A 5 4.31 -13.27 11.99
CA LEU A 5 4.24 -13.36 13.47
C LEU A 5 3.17 -14.34 14.00
N GLY A 6 2.41 -15.01 13.15
CA GLY A 6 1.33 -15.94 13.53
C GLY A 6 1.79 -17.30 14.00
N HIS A 7 0.84 -18.18 14.34
CA HIS A 7 1.12 -19.59 14.60
C HIS A 7 1.64 -20.24 13.30
N GLY A 8 2.81 -20.86 13.35
CA GLY A 8 3.49 -21.35 12.15
C GLY A 8 4.12 -20.24 11.29
N ALA A 9 4.46 -19.09 11.91
CA ALA A 9 5.07 -17.96 11.22
C ALA A 9 6.23 -18.40 10.30
N SER A 10 6.15 -17.97 9.05
CA SER A 10 7.17 -18.24 8.03
C SER A 10 8.52 -17.60 8.38
N TYR A 11 8.57 -16.67 9.36
CA TYR A 11 9.83 -16.19 9.92
C TYR A 11 10.75 -17.29 10.47
N MET A 12 10.20 -18.46 10.84
CA MET A 12 11.01 -19.59 11.25
C MET A 12 11.75 -20.26 10.07
N GLU A 13 11.31 -20.01 8.83
CA GLU A 13 11.96 -20.43 7.60
C GLU A 13 13.19 -19.56 7.32
N ALA A 14 14.28 -20.19 6.87
CA ALA A 14 15.60 -19.55 6.79
C ALA A 14 15.66 -18.44 5.72
N ASP A 15 14.98 -18.65 4.60
CA ASP A 15 14.86 -17.71 3.49
C ASP A 15 14.06 -16.46 3.88
N ILE A 16 12.91 -16.65 4.53
CA ILE A 16 12.09 -15.54 5.03
C ILE A 16 12.85 -14.76 6.09
N ARG A 17 13.56 -15.45 7.00
CA ARG A 17 14.42 -14.79 7.99
C ARG A 17 15.47 -13.92 7.32
N GLU A 18 16.21 -14.44 6.34
CA GLU A 18 17.22 -13.68 5.61
C GLU A 18 16.62 -12.45 4.92
N MET A 19 15.46 -12.59 4.27
CA MET A 19 14.76 -11.47 3.63
C MET A 19 14.34 -10.41 4.65
N THR A 20 13.78 -10.81 5.80
CA THR A 20 13.37 -9.89 6.87
C THR A 20 14.55 -9.22 7.54
N ASP A 21 15.66 -9.92 7.75
CA ASP A 21 16.88 -9.38 8.35
C ASP A 21 17.51 -8.32 7.44
N LYS A 22 17.53 -8.57 6.13
CA LYS A 22 18.09 -7.65 5.13
C LYS A 22 17.21 -6.41 4.93
N ALA A 23 15.91 -6.60 4.78
CA ALA A 23 14.98 -5.51 4.48
C ALA A 23 14.57 -4.73 5.74
N GLY A 24 14.29 -5.39 6.85
CA GLY A 24 13.68 -4.77 8.01
C GLY A 24 12.22 -4.38 7.79
N PHE A 25 11.72 -3.48 8.64
CA PHE A 25 10.33 -3.04 8.63
C PHE A 25 10.25 -1.52 8.73
N CYS A 26 9.30 -0.90 8.02
CA CYS A 26 9.06 0.53 8.16
C CYS A 26 8.38 0.83 9.49
N ARG A 27 8.42 2.10 9.93
CA ARG A 27 7.77 2.58 11.16
C ARG A 27 6.32 2.09 11.32
N ALA A 28 5.54 2.18 10.25
CA ALA A 28 4.14 1.75 10.26
C ALA A 28 3.99 0.24 10.48
N HIS A 29 4.86 -0.57 9.86
CA HIS A 29 4.83 -2.02 10.02
C HIS A 29 5.38 -2.48 11.37
N PHE A 30 6.40 -1.82 11.92
CA PHE A 30 6.82 -2.07 13.31
C PHE A 30 5.69 -1.79 14.30
N LYS A 31 4.96 -0.68 14.14
CA LYS A 31 3.80 -0.39 15.00
C LYS A 31 2.75 -1.50 14.91
N LYS A 32 2.40 -1.92 13.69
CA LYS A 32 1.44 -3.02 13.48
C LYS A 32 1.94 -4.35 14.05
N MET A 33 3.23 -4.65 13.96
CA MET A 33 3.83 -5.87 14.54
C MET A 33 3.75 -5.87 16.07
N PHE A 34 3.99 -4.71 16.69
CA PHE A 34 3.83 -4.54 18.14
C PHE A 34 2.36 -4.69 18.55
N ASP A 35 1.45 -4.01 17.85
CA ASP A 35 0.01 -4.05 18.12
C ASP A 35 -0.61 -5.44 17.90
N TYR A 36 -0.08 -6.19 16.93
CA TYR A 36 -0.53 -7.54 16.62
C TYR A 36 -0.36 -8.47 17.83
N GLY A 37 0.72 -8.34 18.60
CA GLY A 37 1.07 -9.25 19.69
C GLY A 37 2.21 -10.21 19.31
N ASN A 38 2.51 -11.21 20.16
CA ASN A 38 3.68 -12.10 20.07
C ASN A 38 5.04 -11.41 20.37
N ALA A 39 5.27 -11.10 21.65
CA ALA A 39 6.51 -10.46 22.12
C ALA A 39 7.77 -11.28 21.82
N LEU A 40 7.72 -12.62 21.94
CA LEU A 40 8.87 -13.48 21.68
C LEU A 40 9.26 -13.46 20.20
N GLY A 41 8.28 -13.60 19.28
CA GLY A 41 8.52 -13.51 17.84
C GLY A 41 9.11 -12.15 17.43
N ASN A 42 8.53 -11.06 17.96
CA ASN A 42 9.08 -9.71 17.76
C ASN A 42 10.52 -9.58 18.25
N ALA A 43 10.84 -10.12 19.44
CA ALA A 43 12.20 -10.07 19.99
C ALA A 43 13.20 -10.83 19.11
N TRP A 44 12.81 -11.98 18.56
CA TRP A 44 13.65 -12.75 17.64
C TRP A 44 13.94 -12.01 16.33
N ILE A 45 12.92 -11.41 15.71
CA ILE A 45 13.06 -10.59 14.50
C ILE A 45 13.98 -9.39 14.76
N LEU A 46 13.78 -8.70 15.89
CA LEU A 46 14.62 -7.58 16.25
C LEU A 46 16.06 -8.01 16.46
N LYS A 47 16.31 -9.11 17.18
CA LYS A 47 17.66 -9.60 17.47
C LYS A 47 18.49 -9.82 16.20
N THR A 48 17.94 -10.51 15.22
CA THR A 48 18.64 -10.84 13.97
C THR A 48 18.80 -9.61 13.08
N HIS A 49 17.78 -8.77 12.98
CA HIS A 49 17.87 -7.49 12.28
C HIS A 49 18.90 -6.55 12.91
N TYR A 50 18.95 -6.44 14.24
CA TYR A 50 19.98 -5.66 14.95
C TYR A 50 21.38 -6.15 14.62
N LYS A 51 21.61 -7.48 14.62
CA LYS A 51 22.91 -8.03 14.23
C LYS A 51 23.29 -7.59 12.81
N ARG A 52 22.36 -7.66 11.86
CA ARG A 52 22.59 -7.21 10.48
C ARG A 52 22.89 -5.71 10.40
N ILE A 53 22.15 -4.88 11.13
CA ILE A 53 22.37 -3.43 11.16
C ILE A 53 23.72 -3.10 11.78
N LEU A 54 24.15 -3.78 12.85
CA LEU A 54 25.47 -3.59 13.45
C LEU A 54 26.59 -3.88 12.42
N ASP A 55 26.50 -5.01 11.71
CA ASP A 55 27.48 -5.39 10.69
C ASP A 55 27.58 -4.36 9.55
N GLU A 56 26.44 -3.83 9.09
CA GLU A 56 26.40 -2.80 8.06
C GLU A 56 26.88 -1.44 8.58
N MET A 57 26.46 -1.06 9.79
CA MET A 57 26.84 0.17 10.45
C MET A 57 28.36 0.25 10.65
N THR A 58 29.00 -0.84 11.11
CA THR A 58 30.46 -0.90 11.24
C THR A 58 31.16 -0.64 9.90
N LYS A 59 30.65 -1.21 8.80
CA LYS A 59 31.19 -1.00 7.45
C LYS A 59 31.01 0.44 6.99
N GLU A 60 29.81 0.99 7.12
CA GLU A 60 29.52 2.37 6.73
C GLU A 60 30.34 3.37 7.54
N PHE A 61 30.45 3.18 8.85
CA PHE A 61 31.19 4.09 9.74
C PHE A 61 32.69 4.03 9.48
N SER A 62 33.25 2.86 9.16
CA SER A 62 34.66 2.75 8.78
C SER A 62 35.00 3.47 7.47
N ARG A 63 34.02 3.60 6.57
CA ARG A 63 34.18 4.23 5.25
C ARG A 63 33.85 5.71 5.27
N PHE A 64 33.03 6.13 6.22
CA PHE A 64 32.62 7.52 6.34
C PHE A 64 33.82 8.40 6.70
N LYS A 65 34.06 9.40 5.87
CA LYS A 65 35.01 10.48 6.17
C LYS A 65 34.22 11.79 6.10
N PRO A 66 34.18 12.60 7.17
CA PRO A 66 33.56 13.90 7.12
C PRO A 66 34.32 14.74 6.08
N SER A 67 33.61 15.24 5.07
CA SER A 67 34.24 16.11 4.09
C SER A 67 34.65 17.41 4.78
N ALA A 68 35.95 17.72 4.79
CA ALA A 68 36.48 18.98 5.30
C ALA A 68 36.21 20.18 4.36
N SER A 69 35.19 20.09 3.50
CA SER A 69 34.77 21.19 2.62
C SER A 69 33.63 21.98 3.26
N GLY A 70 33.97 22.69 4.33
CA GLY A 70 33.34 23.97 4.58
C GLY A 70 33.53 24.84 3.34
N LYS A 71 32.43 25.21 2.70
CA LYS A 71 32.29 26.34 1.76
C LYS A 71 33.48 26.57 0.80
N LYS A 72 33.40 26.04 -0.42
CA LYS A 72 33.87 26.78 -1.60
C LYS A 72 32.80 26.74 -2.68
N SER A 73 32.18 27.91 -2.89
CA SER A 73 31.38 28.22 -4.06
C SER A 73 32.22 28.01 -5.32
N GLY A 74 31.86 27.04 -6.13
CA GLY A 74 32.21 26.98 -7.53
C GLY A 74 30.92 27.10 -8.32
N PHE A 75 30.66 28.28 -8.86
CA PHE A 75 29.71 28.47 -9.96
C PHE A 75 29.97 27.38 -11.01
N PHE A 76 28.90 26.86 -11.63
CA PHE A 76 28.87 25.80 -12.64
C PHE A 76 28.84 24.34 -12.14
N ARG A 77 27.65 23.87 -11.76
CA ARG A 77 27.11 22.58 -12.22
C ARG A 77 25.60 22.68 -12.38
N LYS A 78 25.16 22.89 -13.63
CA LYS A 78 23.79 22.70 -14.06
C LYS A 78 23.50 21.21 -14.18
N ASN A 79 22.34 20.82 -13.65
CA ASN A 79 21.48 19.71 -14.06
C ASN A 79 22.10 18.30 -14.07
N ALA A 80 22.15 17.69 -12.90
CA ALA A 80 21.84 16.28 -12.76
C ALA A 80 20.94 16.13 -11.52
N SER A 81 19.74 15.62 -11.74
CA SER A 81 18.83 15.12 -10.71
C SER A 81 19.54 14.05 -9.89
N SER A 82 20.15 14.42 -8.77
CA SER A 82 20.73 13.48 -7.83
C SER A 82 20.17 13.76 -6.45
N GLU A 83 19.06 13.10 -6.11
CA GLU A 83 18.56 12.86 -4.74
C GLU A 83 19.54 11.99 -3.92
N GLN A 84 20.82 12.05 -4.23
CA GLN A 84 21.87 11.32 -3.55
C GLN A 84 22.44 12.29 -2.52
N SER A 85 22.05 12.09 -1.26
CA SER A 85 22.62 12.81 -0.13
C SER A 85 24.14 12.82 -0.24
N SER A 86 24.77 13.98 -0.09
CA SER A 86 26.22 14.10 -0.02
C SER A 86 26.82 13.36 1.18
N ASN A 87 25.98 12.92 2.14
CA ASN A 87 26.37 12.15 3.30
C ASN A 87 25.99 10.66 3.11
N SER A 88 27.01 9.80 3.06
CA SER A 88 26.80 8.35 2.86
C SER A 88 26.02 7.68 3.99
N ILE A 89 26.17 8.14 5.23
CA ILE A 89 25.41 7.63 6.38
C ILE A 89 23.92 7.95 6.19
N LYS A 90 23.58 9.19 5.82
CA LYS A 90 22.18 9.57 5.54
C LYS A 90 21.61 8.74 4.40
N TRP A 91 22.37 8.55 3.33
CA TRP A 91 21.93 7.71 2.22
C TRP A 91 21.68 6.26 2.66
N TRP A 92 22.56 5.66 3.47
CA TRP A 92 22.36 4.32 4.02
C TRP A 92 21.10 4.25 4.89
N ILE A 93 20.89 5.22 5.78
CA ILE A 93 19.66 5.32 6.60
C ILE A 93 18.42 5.41 5.71
N ASP A 94 18.46 6.22 4.65
CA ASP A 94 17.34 6.37 3.71
C ASP A 94 17.02 5.06 2.97
N GLN A 95 18.03 4.27 2.63
CA GLN A 95 17.80 2.94 2.07
C GLN A 95 17.09 2.03 3.08
N LYS A 96 17.41 2.13 4.38
CA LYS A 96 16.74 1.36 5.44
C LYS A 96 15.31 1.79 5.70
N GLU A 97 15.03 3.09 5.61
CA GLU A 97 13.65 3.57 5.72
C GLU A 97 12.76 3.12 4.55
N ARG A 98 13.36 2.95 3.36
CA ARG A 98 12.67 2.51 2.14
C ARG A 98 12.60 0.99 2.00
N SER A 99 13.46 0.24 2.70
CA SER A 99 13.41 -1.21 2.70
C SER A 99 12.43 -1.69 3.78
N CYS A 100 11.27 -2.17 3.38
CA CYS A 100 10.37 -2.86 4.30
C CYS A 100 9.91 -4.17 3.67
N PHE A 101 10.18 -5.28 4.37
CA PHE A 101 9.80 -6.62 3.93
C PHE A 101 8.31 -6.71 3.60
N ILE A 102 7.45 -6.25 4.52
CA ILE A 102 5.99 -6.32 4.35
C ILE A 102 5.53 -5.42 3.20
N CYS A 103 6.06 -4.20 3.08
CA CYS A 103 5.70 -3.33 1.95
C CYS A 103 6.08 -3.98 0.61
N ASN A 104 7.28 -4.55 0.53
CA ASN A 104 7.77 -5.19 -0.69
C ASN A 104 6.94 -6.42 -1.06
N MET A 105 6.58 -7.23 -0.06
CA MET A 105 5.72 -8.40 -0.25
C MET A 105 4.33 -7.99 -0.73
N VAL A 106 3.69 -7.02 -0.05
CA VAL A 106 2.38 -6.50 -0.45
C VAL A 106 2.42 -5.97 -1.88
N LYS A 107 3.46 -5.20 -2.24
CA LYS A 107 3.63 -4.69 -3.61
C LYS A 107 3.71 -5.83 -4.62
N ARG A 108 4.61 -6.80 -4.42
CA ARG A 108 4.76 -7.95 -5.32
C ARG A 108 3.47 -8.72 -5.51
N THR A 109 2.80 -9.08 -4.40
CA THR A 109 1.54 -9.82 -4.46
C THR A 109 0.46 -9.02 -5.19
N PHE A 110 0.43 -7.70 -5.01
CA PHE A 110 -0.52 -6.85 -5.72
C PHE A 110 -0.23 -6.78 -7.22
N ASP A 111 1.05 -6.67 -7.60
CA ASP A 111 1.49 -6.71 -9.00
C ASP A 111 1.08 -8.04 -9.68
N ASP A 112 1.24 -9.16 -8.98
CA ASP A 112 0.81 -10.49 -9.47
C ASP A 112 -0.72 -10.58 -9.66
N TYR A 113 -1.49 -9.98 -8.77
CA TYR A 113 -2.95 -9.89 -8.91
C TYR A 113 -3.36 -9.03 -10.09
N LEU A 114 -2.69 -7.89 -10.33
CA LEU A 114 -2.95 -7.05 -11.50
C LEU A 114 -2.60 -7.79 -12.80
N ASN A 115 -1.47 -8.50 -12.84
CA ASN A 115 -1.10 -9.34 -13.98
C ASN A 115 -2.18 -10.39 -14.28
N THR A 116 -2.66 -11.07 -13.24
CA THR A 116 -3.73 -12.06 -13.36
C THR A 116 -5.04 -11.40 -13.83
N PHE A 117 -5.38 -10.24 -13.29
CA PHE A 117 -6.56 -9.46 -13.68
C PHE A 117 -6.56 -9.17 -15.18
N PHE A 118 -5.46 -8.64 -15.74
CA PHE A 118 -5.40 -8.32 -17.17
C PHE A 118 -5.27 -9.56 -18.06
N GLN A 119 -4.67 -10.65 -17.57
CA GLN A 119 -4.72 -11.93 -18.27
C GLN A 119 -6.15 -12.44 -18.41
N MET A 120 -6.96 -12.35 -17.35
CA MET A 120 -8.38 -12.71 -17.39
C MET A 120 -9.17 -11.74 -18.27
N TYR A 121 -8.91 -10.44 -18.15
CA TYR A 121 -9.57 -9.42 -18.97
C TYR A 121 -9.41 -9.66 -20.46
N LYS A 122 -8.22 -10.09 -20.91
CA LYS A 122 -7.97 -10.43 -22.33
C LYS A 122 -8.70 -11.70 -22.75
N LYS A 123 -8.59 -12.76 -21.95
CA LYS A 123 -8.98 -14.13 -22.35
C LYS A 123 -10.45 -14.49 -22.11
N ASP A 124 -11.09 -13.85 -21.14
CA ASP A 124 -12.41 -14.26 -20.64
C ASP A 124 -13.46 -13.15 -20.82
N ALA A 125 -14.41 -13.37 -21.74
CA ALA A 125 -15.54 -12.46 -21.94
C ALA A 125 -16.49 -12.42 -20.72
N GLY A 126 -16.64 -13.53 -20.00
CA GLY A 126 -17.42 -13.60 -18.77
C GLY A 126 -16.81 -12.75 -17.66
N PHE A 127 -15.48 -12.66 -17.61
CA PHE A 127 -14.80 -11.73 -16.70
C PHE A 127 -15.12 -10.27 -17.02
N ARG A 128 -15.07 -9.88 -18.30
CA ARG A 128 -15.44 -8.51 -18.73
C ARG A 128 -16.88 -8.15 -18.38
N SER A 129 -17.81 -9.09 -18.58
CA SER A 129 -19.21 -8.91 -18.17
C SER A 129 -19.39 -8.80 -16.66
N LYS A 130 -18.62 -9.54 -15.86
CA LYS A 130 -18.65 -9.39 -14.40
C LYS A 130 -18.10 -8.05 -13.97
N LEU A 131 -17.00 -7.59 -14.60
CA LEU A 131 -16.38 -6.30 -14.31
C LEU A 131 -17.35 -5.14 -14.49
N SER A 132 -18.08 -5.10 -15.61
CA SER A 132 -19.05 -4.04 -15.90
C SER A 132 -20.26 -4.02 -14.95
N GLN A 133 -20.53 -5.12 -14.25
CA GLN A 133 -21.62 -5.24 -13.27
C GLN A 133 -21.17 -4.97 -11.81
N THR A 134 -19.88 -4.69 -11.59
CA THR A 134 -19.39 -4.38 -10.24
C THR A 134 -19.79 -2.98 -9.79
N LYS A 135 -19.47 -2.61 -8.55
CA LYS A 135 -19.57 -1.23 -8.06
C LYS A 135 -18.29 -0.42 -8.31
N GLY A 136 -17.43 -0.87 -9.22
CA GLY A 136 -16.11 -0.32 -9.46
C GLY A 136 -15.14 -0.49 -8.28
N PHE A 137 -14.03 0.25 -8.34
CA PHE A 137 -12.91 0.14 -7.39
C PHE A 137 -12.93 1.28 -6.37
N CYS A 138 -12.09 1.21 -5.33
CA CYS A 138 -11.79 2.41 -4.54
C CYS A 138 -10.86 3.32 -5.34
N LEU A 139 -10.88 4.62 -5.07
CA LEU A 139 -10.15 5.61 -5.85
C LEU A 139 -8.64 5.33 -5.88
N THR A 140 -8.08 4.87 -4.77
CA THR A 140 -6.65 4.48 -4.69
C THR A 140 -6.32 3.31 -5.60
N HIS A 141 -7.13 2.25 -5.60
CA HIS A 141 -6.87 1.09 -6.46
C HIS A 141 -7.27 1.35 -7.92
N PHE A 142 -8.21 2.26 -8.18
CA PHE A 142 -8.56 2.65 -9.53
C PHE A 142 -7.38 3.29 -10.27
N GLY A 143 -6.64 4.19 -9.62
CA GLY A 143 -5.42 4.78 -10.20
C GLY A 143 -4.37 3.73 -10.57
N LEU A 144 -4.12 2.77 -9.67
CA LEU A 144 -3.20 1.65 -9.94
C LEU A 144 -3.68 0.76 -11.08
N LEU A 145 -5.00 0.55 -11.18
CA LEU A 145 -5.59 -0.24 -12.26
C LEU A 145 -5.43 0.46 -13.61
N CYS A 146 -5.61 1.77 -13.69
CA CYS A 146 -5.38 2.54 -14.92
C CYS A 146 -3.93 2.47 -15.38
N GLU A 147 -2.98 2.70 -14.46
CA GLU A 147 -1.55 2.59 -14.77
C GLU A 147 -1.19 1.18 -15.28
N ALA A 148 -1.74 0.14 -14.65
CA ALA A 148 -1.53 -1.23 -15.07
C ALA A 148 -2.24 -1.55 -16.40
N ALA A 149 -3.39 -0.94 -16.70
CA ALA A 149 -4.07 -1.07 -17.98
C ALA A 149 -3.21 -0.52 -19.13
N ASP A 150 -2.61 0.65 -18.94
CA ASP A 150 -1.73 1.29 -19.94
C ASP A 150 -0.48 0.44 -20.24
N GLN A 151 -0.01 -0.32 -19.24
CA GLN A 151 1.13 -1.23 -19.40
C GLN A 151 0.75 -2.58 -20.03
N ASN A 152 -0.50 -3.03 -19.87
CA ASN A 152 -0.91 -4.39 -20.24
C ASN A 152 -1.82 -4.46 -21.47
N LEU A 153 -2.59 -3.42 -21.78
CA LEU A 153 -3.54 -3.38 -22.88
C LEU A 153 -3.08 -2.37 -23.94
N SER A 154 -3.55 -2.54 -25.18
CA SER A 154 -3.26 -1.59 -26.25
C SER A 154 -4.40 -1.58 -27.29
N GLY A 155 -4.44 -0.52 -28.10
CA GLY A 155 -5.42 -0.37 -29.17
C GLY A 155 -6.87 -0.45 -28.65
N GLU A 156 -7.70 -1.22 -29.37
CA GLU A 156 -9.13 -1.37 -29.06
C GLU A 156 -9.40 -2.00 -27.69
N GLU A 157 -8.53 -2.90 -27.21
CA GLU A 157 -8.68 -3.52 -25.88
C GLU A 157 -8.58 -2.48 -24.76
N LEU A 158 -7.64 -1.54 -24.90
CA LEU A 158 -7.43 -0.45 -23.94
C LEU A 158 -8.59 0.54 -23.98
N THR A 159 -9.06 0.91 -25.18
CA THR A 159 -10.23 1.78 -25.35
C THR A 159 -11.47 1.16 -24.72
N SER A 160 -11.78 -0.11 -25.04
CA SER A 160 -12.93 -0.83 -24.48
C SER A 160 -12.86 -0.95 -22.96
N PHE A 161 -11.66 -1.13 -22.40
CA PHE A 161 -11.46 -1.14 -20.95
C PHE A 161 -11.87 0.19 -20.33
N TYR A 162 -11.33 1.31 -20.82
CA TYR A 162 -11.65 2.64 -20.29
C TYR A 162 -13.10 3.05 -20.49
N ASP A 163 -13.68 2.73 -21.65
CA ASP A 163 -15.11 2.95 -21.93
C ASP A 163 -16.02 2.20 -20.96
N THR A 164 -15.53 1.08 -20.41
CA THR A 164 -16.26 0.32 -19.38
C THR A 164 -16.03 0.89 -17.98
N VAL A 165 -14.77 1.10 -17.58
CA VAL A 165 -14.45 1.40 -16.18
C VAL A 165 -14.66 2.86 -15.79
N LEU A 166 -14.55 3.82 -16.72
CA LEU A 166 -14.72 5.24 -16.40
C LEU A 166 -16.18 5.57 -16.05
N PRO A 167 -17.19 5.21 -16.86
CA PRO A 167 -18.59 5.44 -16.50
C PRO A 167 -18.97 4.69 -15.22
N LEU A 168 -18.49 3.44 -15.07
CA LEU A 168 -18.71 2.63 -13.88
C LEU A 168 -18.21 3.33 -12.60
N MET A 169 -17.03 3.94 -12.65
CA MET A 169 -16.47 4.69 -11.53
C MET A 169 -17.26 5.97 -11.24
N GLN A 170 -17.67 6.70 -12.27
CA GLN A 170 -18.45 7.92 -12.11
C GLN A 170 -19.82 7.63 -11.48
N GLU A 171 -20.59 6.70 -12.05
CA GLU A 171 -21.91 6.30 -11.55
C GLU A 171 -21.85 5.87 -10.08
N ASN A 172 -20.82 5.08 -9.72
CA ASN A 172 -20.68 4.64 -8.34
C ASN A 172 -20.22 5.74 -7.38
N MET A 173 -19.56 6.80 -7.85
CA MET A 173 -19.23 7.95 -7.01
C MET A 173 -20.48 8.79 -6.77
N GLU A 174 -21.25 9.04 -7.81
CA GLU A 174 -22.53 9.77 -7.73
C GLU A 174 -23.50 9.05 -6.79
N ARG A 175 -23.66 7.73 -6.94
CA ARG A 175 -24.48 6.91 -6.03
C ARG A 175 -24.08 7.07 -4.56
N LEU A 176 -22.78 7.04 -4.27
CA LEU A 176 -22.29 7.19 -2.90
C LEU A 176 -22.45 8.60 -2.35
N TYR A 177 -22.30 9.62 -3.22
CA TYR A 177 -22.59 11.00 -2.87
C TYR A 177 -24.06 11.16 -2.47
N GLU A 178 -25.00 10.63 -3.26
CA GLU A 178 -26.43 10.66 -2.94
C GLU A 178 -26.74 9.93 -1.63
N ASP A 179 -26.12 8.77 -1.39
CA ASP A 179 -26.28 8.03 -0.14
C ASP A 179 -25.82 8.86 1.07
N VAL A 180 -24.69 9.57 0.97
CA VAL A 180 -24.18 10.45 2.04
C VAL A 180 -25.05 11.70 2.20
N SER A 181 -25.53 12.28 1.09
CA SER A 181 -26.45 13.42 1.12
C SER A 181 -27.75 13.07 1.83
N TRP A 182 -28.36 11.94 1.50
CA TRP A 182 -29.57 11.46 2.18
C TRP A 182 -29.30 11.11 3.66
N PHE A 183 -28.11 10.58 3.98
CA PHE A 183 -27.72 10.40 5.37
C PHE A 183 -27.76 11.72 6.15
N ILE A 184 -27.25 12.81 5.58
CA ILE A 184 -27.28 14.15 6.20
C ILE A 184 -28.72 14.65 6.33
N GLU A 185 -29.51 14.57 5.25
CA GLU A 185 -30.90 15.03 5.23
C GLU A 185 -31.80 14.29 6.22
N LYS A 186 -31.52 13.02 6.54
CA LYS A 186 -32.24 12.24 7.55
C LYS A 186 -32.16 12.82 8.96
N TYR A 187 -31.17 13.68 9.25
CA TYR A 187 -31.06 14.39 10.52
C TYR A 187 -31.84 15.71 10.56
N ASP A 188 -32.44 16.15 9.44
CA ASP A 188 -33.44 17.22 9.46
C ASP A 188 -34.73 16.70 10.14
N TYR A 189 -35.29 17.50 11.06
CA TYR A 189 -36.52 17.16 11.77
C TYR A 189 -37.70 16.85 10.83
N ARG A 190 -37.72 17.45 9.63
CA ARG A 190 -38.73 17.20 8.59
C ARG A 190 -38.68 15.79 8.04
N ASN A 191 -37.52 15.15 8.07
CA ASN A 191 -37.27 13.82 7.52
C ASN A 191 -37.18 12.74 8.59
N LYS A 192 -37.58 13.03 9.83
CA LYS A 192 -37.47 12.10 10.97
C LYS A 192 -38.09 10.74 10.66
N ASP A 193 -39.30 10.74 10.10
CA ASP A 193 -40.08 9.54 9.80
C ASP A 193 -39.87 9.01 8.36
N ALA A 194 -39.02 9.66 7.55
CA ALA A 194 -38.69 9.21 6.20
C ALA A 194 -37.87 7.91 6.23
N ASP A 195 -37.91 7.11 5.16
CA ASP A 195 -37.09 5.88 5.07
C ASP A 195 -35.60 6.21 4.92
N TRP A 196 -34.71 5.42 5.53
CA TRP A 196 -33.26 5.63 5.42
C TRP A 196 -32.68 5.27 4.05
N LYS A 197 -33.44 4.63 3.16
CA LYS A 197 -32.98 4.07 1.89
C LYS A 197 -31.69 3.26 2.12
N ASP A 198 -30.70 3.42 1.25
CA ASP A 198 -29.40 2.78 1.35
C ASP A 198 -28.41 3.57 2.24
N SER A 199 -28.83 4.61 2.94
CA SER A 199 -27.89 5.57 3.55
C SER A 199 -27.33 5.20 4.92
N LYS A 200 -27.86 4.18 5.60
CA LYS A 200 -27.46 3.83 6.98
C LYS A 200 -25.96 3.58 7.13
N ASP A 201 -25.34 3.02 6.09
CA ASP A 201 -23.91 2.71 6.01
C ASP A 201 -23.15 3.60 5.01
N ALA A 202 -23.74 4.74 4.61
CA ALA A 202 -23.16 5.61 3.60
C ALA A 202 -21.75 6.12 4.00
N ILE A 203 -21.54 6.44 5.29
CA ILE A 203 -20.27 6.96 5.80
C ILE A 203 -19.13 5.95 5.58
N GLN A 204 -19.31 4.72 6.05
CA GLN A 204 -18.27 3.68 5.94
C GLN A 204 -18.00 3.31 4.49
N ARG A 205 -19.05 3.18 3.66
CA ARG A 205 -18.90 2.92 2.22
C ARG A 205 -18.20 4.07 1.49
N GLY A 206 -18.51 5.32 1.84
CA GLY A 206 -17.86 6.51 1.29
C GLY A 206 -16.37 6.55 1.64
N MET A 207 -16.02 6.33 2.91
CA MET A 207 -14.62 6.26 3.36
C MET A 207 -13.85 5.13 2.65
N GLN A 208 -14.45 3.94 2.58
CA GLN A 208 -13.87 2.79 1.88
C GLN A 208 -13.68 3.08 0.39
N LYS A 209 -14.63 3.75 -0.25
CA LYS A 209 -14.51 4.06 -1.67
C LYS A 209 -13.38 5.05 -1.95
N LEU A 210 -13.15 6.02 -1.06
CA LEU A 210 -12.11 7.03 -1.26
C LEU A 210 -10.70 6.51 -0.93
N LYS A 211 -10.55 5.62 0.07
CA LYS A 211 -9.23 5.22 0.60
C LYS A 211 -8.97 3.72 0.68
N GLY A 212 -9.94 2.88 0.30
CA GLY A 212 -9.80 1.43 0.22
C GLY A 212 -9.86 0.68 1.56
N SER A 213 -9.87 1.39 2.69
CA SER A 213 -10.03 0.78 4.01
C SER A 213 -11.49 0.89 4.49
N ASP A 214 -12.07 -0.22 4.91
CA ASP A 214 -13.36 -0.22 5.61
C ASP A 214 -13.14 0.18 7.08
N PRO A 215 -13.60 1.38 7.51
CA PRO A 215 -13.39 1.85 8.87
C PRO A 215 -14.23 1.10 9.91
N SER A 216 -15.23 0.31 9.49
CA SER A 216 -16.08 -0.45 10.41
C SER A 216 -15.40 -1.72 10.93
N LEU A 217 -14.34 -2.19 10.26
CA LEU A 217 -13.64 -3.41 10.64
C LEU A 217 -12.68 -3.15 11.81
N PRO A 218 -12.70 -4.01 12.85
CA PRO A 218 -11.75 -3.90 13.94
C PRO A 218 -10.32 -4.17 13.46
N PRO A 219 -9.28 -3.63 14.14
CA PRO A 219 -7.90 -3.96 13.84
C PRO A 219 -7.66 -5.47 13.94
N HIS A 220 -6.94 -6.04 12.97
CA HIS A 220 -6.55 -7.44 13.00
C HIS A 220 -5.53 -7.69 14.14
N GLN A 221 -5.89 -8.51 15.11
CA GLN A 221 -5.06 -8.85 16.27
C GLN A 221 -4.66 -10.33 16.27
N TYR A 222 -3.57 -10.67 16.96
CA TYR A 222 -3.20 -12.06 17.20
C TYR A 222 -4.29 -12.78 18.00
N LYS A 223 -4.85 -13.84 17.42
CA LYS A 223 -5.72 -14.75 18.16
C LYS A 223 -4.84 -15.57 19.10
N LYS A 224 -4.94 -15.27 20.40
CA LYS A 224 -4.27 -16.03 21.47
C LYS A 224 -4.74 -17.47 21.50
#